data_AF-A0A0H5AFP0-F1
#
_entry.id   AF-A0A0H5AFP0-F1
#
_cell.length_a   1.000
_cell.length_b   1.000
_cell.length_c   1.000
_cell.angle_alpha   90.00
_cell.angle_beta   90.00
_cell.angle_gamma   90.00
#
_symmetry.space_group_name_H-M   'P 1'
#
loop_
_entity.id
_entity.type
_entity.pdbx_description
1 polymer ?
#
loop_
_entity_poly.entity_id
_entity_poly.type
_entity_poly.pdbx_seq_one_letter_code
_entity_poly.pdbx_strand_id
1 'polypeptide(L)'
;MNKAPAWLRTTLSIPVYATSVVFWMLTVYMSVPAWVKILSRFVTPEKVGEGVVDLLLSGVLAAVGSALWMLGRYIRTSNARQPPKPSAAQVS
;
A
#
# COMPACT_ATOMS: atom_id res chain seq x y z
N MET A 1 -6.96 -27.18 13.99
CA MET A 1 -7.09 -26.00 13.11
C MET A 1 -5.71 -25.68 12.52
N ASN A 2 -5.53 -25.95 11.22
CA ASN A 2 -4.26 -25.84 10.51
C ASN A 2 -3.72 -24.41 10.54
N LYS A 3 -2.65 -24.19 11.30
CA LYS A 3 -1.86 -22.96 11.23
C LYS A 3 -1.15 -22.98 9.87
N ALA A 4 -1.64 -22.21 8.90
CA ALA A 4 -0.92 -22.05 7.63
C ALA A 4 0.56 -21.68 7.95
N PRO A 5 1.55 -22.42 7.42
CA PRO A 5 2.93 -22.25 7.81
C PRO A 5 3.39 -20.82 7.51
N ALA A 6 4.22 -20.25 8.39
CA ALA A 6 4.69 -18.87 8.28
C ALA A 6 5.31 -18.53 6.90
N TRP A 7 5.91 -19.52 6.25
CA TRP A 7 6.40 -19.42 4.88
C TRP A 7 5.30 -19.15 3.84
N LEU A 8 4.15 -19.83 3.92
CA LEU A 8 3.03 -19.64 3.00
C LEU A 8 2.50 -18.19 3.07
N ARG A 9 2.44 -17.61 4.28
CA ARG A 9 2.01 -16.23 4.51
C ARG A 9 3.02 -15.22 3.97
N THR A 10 4.30 -15.52 4.11
CA THR A 10 5.39 -14.69 3.56
C THR A 10 5.30 -14.68 2.04
N THR A 11 5.18 -15.84 1.41
CA THR A 11 5.02 -15.98 -0.04
C THR A 11 3.75 -15.29 -0.55
N LEU A 12 2.64 -15.35 0.18
CA LEU A 12 1.40 -14.65 -0.20
C LEU A 12 1.49 -13.12 -0.05
N SER A 13 2.27 -12.63 0.92
CA SER A 13 2.41 -11.18 1.15
C SER A 13 3.32 -10.51 0.11
N ILE A 14 4.28 -11.24 -0.47
CA ILE A 14 5.22 -10.72 -1.49
C ILE A 14 4.49 -10.11 -2.70
N PRO A 15 3.56 -10.81 -3.39
CA PRO A 15 2.85 -10.22 -4.52
C PRO A 15 1.98 -9.03 -4.11
N VAL A 16 1.46 -8.99 -2.88
CA VAL A 16 0.68 -7.84 -2.34
C VAL A 16 1.57 -6.62 -2.14
N TYR A 17 2.80 -6.81 -1.65
CA TYR A 17 3.77 -5.71 -1.57
C TYR A 17 4.24 -5.28 -2.96
N ALA A 18 4.48 -6.22 -3.87
CA ALA A 18 4.89 -5.90 -5.23
C ALA A 18 3.82 -5.05 -5.95
N THR A 19 2.54 -5.41 -5.83
CA THR A 19 1.45 -4.59 -6.39
C THR A 19 1.39 -3.23 -5.71
N SER A 20 1.49 -3.15 -4.38
CA SER A 20 1.55 -1.87 -3.66
C SER A 20 2.67 -0.94 -4.18
N VAL A 21 3.87 -1.47 -4.41
CA VAL A 21 5.00 -0.70 -4.96
C VAL A 21 4.72 -0.21 -6.38
N VAL A 22 4.11 -1.04 -7.23
CA VAL A 22 3.70 -0.64 -8.59
C VAL A 22 2.68 0.49 -8.54
N PHE A 23 1.71 0.43 -7.63
CA PHE A 23 0.73 1.51 -7.44
C PHE A 23 1.40 2.81 -6.99
N TRP A 24 2.37 2.74 -6.08
CA TRP A 24 3.16 3.90 -5.67
C TRP A 24 4.00 4.49 -6.81
N MET A 25 4.62 3.64 -7.64
CA MET A 25 5.34 4.10 -8.83
C MET A 25 4.41 4.79 -9.83
N LEU A 26 3.21 4.25 -10.07
CA LEU A 26 2.19 4.87 -10.91
C LEU A 26 1.73 6.22 -10.36
N THR A 27 1.53 6.31 -9.04
CA THR A 27 1.19 7.59 -8.39
C THR A 27 2.25 8.64 -8.68
N VAL A 28 3.54 8.34 -8.44
CA VAL A 28 4.63 9.29 -8.71
C VAL A 28 4.70 9.65 -10.19
N TYR A 29 4.57 8.64 -11.07
CA TYR A 29 4.58 8.83 -12.51
C TYR A 29 3.45 9.74 -13.01
N MET A 30 2.27 9.73 -12.37
CA MET A 30 1.17 10.62 -12.73
C MET A 30 1.25 11.98 -12.04
N SER A 31 1.66 12.04 -10.78
CA SER A 31 1.71 13.30 -10.02
C SER A 31 2.75 14.26 -10.59
N VAL A 32 3.95 13.79 -10.95
CA VAL A 32 5.03 14.65 -11.46
C VAL A 32 4.63 15.42 -12.73
N PRO A 33 4.18 14.77 -13.82
CA PRO A 33 3.75 15.50 -15.02
C PRO A 33 2.50 16.35 -14.76
N ALA A 34 1.58 15.93 -13.88
CA ALA A 34 0.42 16.73 -13.51
C ALA A 34 0.83 18.06 -12.84
N TRP A 35 1.79 18.02 -11.92
CA TRP A 35 2.37 19.23 -11.32
C TRP A 35 3.06 20.12 -12.36
N VAL A 36 3.82 19.53 -13.29
CA VAL A 36 4.46 20.27 -14.39
C VAL A 36 3.42 20.94 -15.30
N LYS A 37 2.31 20.24 -15.61
CA LYS A 37 1.20 20.80 -16.40
C LYS A 37 0.53 21.97 -15.69
N ILE A 38 0.36 21.93 -14.37
CA ILE A 38 -0.31 23.00 -13.61
C ILE A 38 0.62 24.20 -13.35
N LEU A 39 1.90 23.96 -13.07
CA LEU A 39 2.87 25.00 -12.72
C LEU A 39 3.55 25.66 -13.93
N SER A 40 3.33 25.13 -15.14
CA SER A 40 3.85 25.74 -16.37
C SER A 40 3.23 27.12 -16.60
N ARG A 41 4.04 28.05 -17.13
CA ARG A 41 3.65 29.45 -17.34
C ARG A 41 2.75 29.68 -18.57
N PHE A 42 2.58 28.65 -19.42
CA PHE A 42 1.87 28.71 -20.70
C PHE A 42 0.70 27.71 -20.78
N VAL A 43 -0.11 27.65 -19.72
CA VAL A 43 -1.11 26.59 -19.56
C VAL A 43 -2.47 27.09 -20.02
N THR A 44 -3.05 26.41 -21.01
CA THR A 44 -4.44 26.60 -21.42
C THR A 44 -5.38 26.02 -20.34
N PRO A 45 -6.59 26.58 -20.14
CA PRO A 45 -7.54 26.11 -19.12
C PRO A 45 -7.81 24.59 -19.19
N GLU A 46 -7.82 24.03 -20.39
CA GLU A 46 -7.97 22.59 -20.65
C GLU A 46 -6.84 21.76 -20.01
N LYS A 47 -5.59 22.23 -20.09
CA LYS A 47 -4.43 21.55 -19.49
C LYS A 47 -4.38 21.66 -17.97
N VAL A 48 -4.97 22.72 -17.39
CA VAL A 48 -5.19 22.80 -15.94
C VAL A 48 -6.20 21.73 -15.53
N GLY A 49 -7.32 21.60 -16.27
CA GLY A 49 -8.33 20.59 -16.02
C GLY A 49 -7.77 19.16 -16.06
N GLU A 50 -6.99 18.83 -17.10
CA GLU A 50 -6.29 17.54 -17.19
C GLU A 50 -5.34 17.31 -16.01
N GLY A 51 -4.52 18.31 -15.65
CA GLY A 51 -3.59 18.18 -14.53
C GLY A 51 -4.29 17.95 -13.19
N VAL A 52 -5.44 18.58 -12.96
CA VAL A 52 -6.24 18.38 -11.73
C VAL A 52 -6.82 16.97 -11.70
N VAL A 53 -7.33 16.45 -12.83
CA VAL A 53 -7.83 15.08 -12.92
C VAL A 53 -6.70 14.06 -12.72
N ASP A 54 -5.53 14.27 -13.34
CA ASP A 54 -4.35 13.43 -13.15
C ASP A 54 -3.91 13.41 -11.67
N LEU A 55 -3.97 14.55 -10.97
CA LEU A 55 -3.69 14.64 -9.53
C LEU A 55 -4.71 13.87 -8.69
N LEU A 56 -6.01 14.03 -8.96
CA LEU A 56 -7.06 13.28 -8.27
C LEU A 56 -6.87 11.77 -8.46
N LEU A 57 -6.58 11.34 -9.68
CA LEU A 57 -6.33 9.94 -10.00
C LEU A 57 -5.08 9.42 -9.27
N SER A 58 -4.01 10.23 -9.20
CA SER A 58 -2.81 9.89 -8.43
C SER A 58 -3.10 9.72 -6.93
N GLY A 59 -4.01 10.53 -6.37
CA GLY A 59 -4.48 10.40 -4.99
C GLY A 59 -5.24 9.10 -4.73
N VAL A 60 -6.11 8.69 -5.66
CA VAL A 60 -6.80 7.40 -5.59
C VAL A 60 -5.80 6.24 -5.66
N LEU A 61 -4.85 6.28 -6.58
CA LEU A 61 -3.78 5.28 -6.70
C LEU A 61 -2.94 5.20 -5.41
N ALA A 62 -2.64 6.33 -4.77
CA ALA A 62 -1.91 6.38 -3.51
C ALA A 62 -2.70 5.74 -2.35
N ALA A 63 -4.02 5.98 -2.29
CA ALA A 63 -4.90 5.36 -1.32
C ALA A 63 -4.95 3.83 -1.51
N VAL A 64 -5.08 3.36 -2.75
CA VAL A 64 -5.06 1.92 -3.07
C VAL A 64 -3.70 1.29 -2.74
N GLY A 65 -2.60 1.93 -3.12
CA GLY A 65 -1.24 1.48 -2.80
C GLY A 65 -1.01 1.38 -1.29
N SER A 66 -1.51 2.35 -0.52
CA SER A 66 -1.45 2.36 0.95
C SER A 66 -2.31 1.25 1.57
N ALA A 67 -3.52 1.02 1.05
CA ALA A 67 -4.39 -0.07 1.49
C ALA A 67 -3.75 -1.44 1.25
N LEU A 68 -3.14 -1.65 0.07
CA LEU A 68 -2.40 -2.87 -0.26
C LEU A 68 -1.19 -3.05 0.64
N TRP A 69 -0.47 -1.98 0.96
CA TRP A 69 0.65 -2.02 1.90
C TRP A 69 0.19 -2.47 3.31
N MET A 70 -0.90 -1.88 3.81
CA MET A 70 -1.50 -2.28 5.08
C MET A 70 -2.00 -3.73 5.06
N LEU A 71 -2.58 -4.18 3.94
CA LEU A 71 -3.03 -5.56 3.78
C LEU A 71 -1.86 -6.54 3.78
N GLY A 72 -0.77 -6.24 3.04
CA GLY A 72 0.47 -7.02 3.07
C GLY A 72 1.08 -7.09 4.47
N ARG A 73 1.03 -5.97 5.22
CA ARG A 73 1.46 -5.92 6.63
C ARG A 73 0.57 -6.81 7.49
N TYR A 74 -0.74 -6.71 7.35
CA TYR A 74 -1.69 -7.54 8.09
C TYR A 74 -1.51 -9.04 7.81
N ILE A 75 -1.35 -9.44 6.55
CA ILE A 75 -1.09 -10.84 6.18
C ILE A 75 0.20 -11.35 6.83
N ARG A 76 1.25 -10.52 6.86
CA ARG A 76 2.54 -10.86 7.46
C ARG A 76 2.52 -10.87 8.99
N THR A 77 1.85 -9.91 9.62
CA THR A 77 1.86 -9.69 11.08
C THR A 77 0.63 -10.23 11.81
N SER A 78 -0.33 -10.84 11.10
CA SER A 78 -1.45 -11.58 11.71
C SER A 78 -0.95 -12.88 12.35
N ASN A 79 -0.03 -12.76 13.30
CA ASN A 79 0.12 -13.77 14.32
C ASN A 79 -1.23 -13.85 15.03
N ALA A 80 -1.95 -14.95 14.79
CA ALA A 80 -2.99 -15.40 15.69
C ALA A 80 -2.39 -15.28 17.08
N ARG A 81 -2.97 -14.39 17.90
CA ARG A 81 -2.59 -14.11 19.29
C ARG A 81 -2.09 -15.42 19.90
N GLN A 82 -0.78 -15.59 20.02
CA GLN A 82 -0.29 -16.69 20.83
C GLN A 82 -0.71 -16.29 22.24
N PRO A 83 -1.58 -17.07 22.92
CA PRO A 83 -1.84 -16.81 24.32
C PRO A 83 -0.47 -16.81 25.03
N PRO A 84 -0.23 -15.87 25.96
CA PRO A 84 1.02 -15.83 26.69
C PRO A 84 1.30 -17.22 27.24
N LYS A 85 2.48 -17.75 26.92
CA LYS A 85 2.95 -19.06 27.39
C LYS A 85 2.74 -19.07 28.91
N PRO A 86 1.99 -20.03 29.50
CA PRO A 86 1.84 -20.07 30.95
C PRO A 86 3.23 -20.14 31.56
N SER A 87 3.58 -19.10 32.32
CA SER A 87 4.82 -19.09 33.09
C SER A 87 4.72 -20.24 34.09
N ALA A 88 5.73 -21.09 34.14
CA ALA A 88 5.82 -22.27 35.01
C ALA A 88 6.02 -21.86 36.47
N ALA A 89 5.09 -21.06 37.01
CA ALA A 89 5.08 -20.53 38.37
C ALA A 89 3.78 -20.86 39.11
N GLN A 90 3.02 -21.85 38.64
CA GLN A 90 1.81 -22.37 39.33
C GLN A 90 1.92 -23.88 39.62
N VAL A 91 3.12 -24.35 39.95
CA VAL A 91 3.30 -25.64 40.63
C VAL A 91 4.23 -25.41 41.81
N SER A 92 3.65 -24.93 42.91
CA SER A 92 4.21 -25.02 44.26
C SER A 92 3.06 -25.07 45.24
#